data_AF-A0A7C3ISC5-F1
#
_entry.id   AF-A0A7C3ISC5-F1
#
_cell.length_a   1.000
_cell.length_b   1.000
_cell.length_c   1.000
_cell.angle_alpha   90.00
_cell.angle_beta   90.00
_cell.angle_gamma   90.00
#
_symmetry.space_group_name_H-M   'P 1'
#
loop_
_entity.id
_entity.type
_entity.pdbx_description
1 polymer ?
#
loop_
_entity_poly.entity_id
_entity_poly.type
_entity_poly.pdbx_seq_one_letter_code
_entity_poly.pdbx_strand_id
1 'polypeptide(L)'
;MGKVRIGKVKGVSNELVNKYGDVFTTDFETNKKLVAQYSDITSKRLNNRVAGYITRLKVNQKKRAEAEAAEAAEIEGTVSESEAVAEAGTEAPAASGEGAPAEVEPAEVAEEVTEEGSAEPEAESQSEDDAEAPPPEASTGTVEEKKPE
;
A
#
# COMPACT_ATOMS: atom_id res chain seq x y z
N MET A 1 -2.98 -4.01 -33.92
CA MET A 1 -2.79 -3.02 -32.83
C MET A 1 -3.64 -3.43 -31.63
N GLY A 2 -3.02 -3.76 -30.49
CA GLY A 2 -3.73 -4.21 -29.28
C GLY A 2 -4.36 -3.06 -28.48
N LYS A 3 -5.26 -3.39 -27.55
CA LYS A 3 -5.96 -2.40 -26.70
C LYS A 3 -5.09 -1.98 -25.51
N VAL A 4 -4.25 -0.98 -25.73
CA VAL A 4 -3.42 -0.36 -24.68
C VAL A 4 -4.25 0.66 -23.89
N ARG A 5 -4.15 0.64 -22.56
CA ARG A 5 -4.82 1.63 -21.69
C ARG A 5 -4.02 2.93 -21.68
N ILE A 6 -4.73 4.06 -21.73
CA ILE A 6 -4.17 5.42 -21.74
C ILE A 6 -3.45 5.73 -20.42
N GLY A 7 -2.41 6.56 -20.46
CA GLY A 7 -1.60 6.96 -19.30
C GLY A 7 -2.40 7.48 -18.11
N LYS A 8 -3.41 8.35 -18.34
CA LYS A 8 -4.27 8.88 -17.27
C LYS A 8 -4.94 7.80 -16.42
N VAL A 9 -5.38 6.70 -17.05
CA VAL A 9 -5.99 5.58 -16.31
C VAL A 9 -4.96 4.91 -15.40
N LYS A 10 -3.73 4.72 -15.89
CA LYS A 10 -2.65 4.12 -15.10
C LYS A 10 -2.22 5.02 -13.95
N GLY A 11 -2.06 6.32 -14.22
CA GLY A 11 -1.66 7.32 -13.21
C GLY A 11 -2.63 7.36 -12.04
N VAL A 12 -3.91 7.64 -12.31
CA VAL A 12 -4.94 7.71 -11.26
C VAL A 12 -5.09 6.40 -10.51
N SER A 13 -5.00 5.26 -11.20
CA SER A 13 -5.11 3.95 -10.52
C SER A 13 -3.92 3.69 -9.60
N ASN A 14 -2.70 4.03 -10.02
CA ASN A 14 -1.51 3.88 -9.19
C ASN A 14 -1.56 4.83 -7.98
N GLU A 15 -1.99 6.08 -8.18
CA GLU A 15 -2.18 7.04 -7.09
C GLU A 15 -3.17 6.53 -6.04
N LEU A 16 -4.31 5.97 -6.48
CA LEU A 16 -5.30 5.39 -5.58
C LEU A 16 -4.76 4.18 -4.82
N VAL A 17 -4.06 3.27 -5.50
CA VAL A 17 -3.47 2.07 -4.86
C VAL A 17 -2.35 2.45 -3.90
N ASN A 18 -1.58 3.51 -4.19
CA ASN A 18 -0.52 3.96 -3.31
C ASN A 18 -1.08 4.60 -2.03
N LYS A 19 -2.21 5.33 -2.13
CA LYS A 19 -2.84 6.00 -0.98
C LYS A 19 -3.72 5.06 -0.15
N TYR A 20 -4.48 4.21 -0.82
CA TYR A 20 -5.52 3.36 -0.22
C TYR A 20 -5.34 1.90 -0.64
N GLY A 21 -4.11 1.40 -0.57
CA GLY A 21 -3.77 0.07 -1.04
C GLY A 21 -4.61 -1.02 -0.39
N ASP A 22 -4.91 -0.90 0.89
CA ASP A 22 -5.48 -1.98 1.70
C ASP A 22 -6.98 -2.21 1.45
N VAL A 23 -7.70 -1.16 1.04
CA VAL A 23 -9.15 -1.26 0.82
C VAL A 23 -9.51 -1.90 -0.51
N PHE A 24 -8.61 -1.85 -1.50
CA PHE A 24 -8.87 -2.40 -2.83
C PHE A 24 -8.68 -3.92 -2.86
N THR A 25 -9.66 -4.62 -3.44
CA THR A 25 -9.69 -6.08 -3.51
C THR A 25 -9.51 -6.58 -4.95
N THR A 26 -9.66 -7.87 -5.20
CA THR A 26 -9.68 -8.43 -6.56
C THR A 26 -11.04 -8.33 -7.24
N ASP A 27 -12.10 -7.98 -6.49
CA ASP A 27 -13.45 -7.90 -7.02
C ASP A 27 -13.70 -6.55 -7.75
N PHE A 28 -14.42 -6.61 -8.88
CA PHE A 28 -14.62 -5.43 -9.72
C PHE A 28 -15.72 -4.50 -9.20
N GLU A 29 -16.82 -5.06 -8.69
CA GLU A 29 -17.98 -4.26 -8.28
C GLU A 29 -17.69 -3.45 -7.02
N THR A 30 -17.01 -4.06 -6.05
CA THR A 30 -16.50 -3.41 -4.85
C THR A 30 -15.54 -2.28 -5.23
N ASN A 31 -14.50 -2.58 -6.03
CA ASN A 31 -13.53 -1.58 -6.45
C ASN A 31 -14.17 -0.42 -7.23
N LYS A 32 -15.20 -0.66 -8.03
CA LYS A 32 -15.92 0.40 -8.73
C LYS A 32 -16.61 1.37 -7.76
N LYS A 33 -17.22 0.86 -6.68
CA LYS A 33 -17.81 1.69 -5.62
C LYS A 33 -16.73 2.47 -4.87
N LEU A 34 -15.64 1.81 -4.50
CA LEU A 34 -14.51 2.44 -3.80
C LEU A 34 -13.87 3.54 -4.65
N VAL A 35 -13.62 3.30 -5.94
CA VAL A 35 -13.07 4.33 -6.84
C VAL A 35 -14.01 5.53 -6.96
N ALA A 36 -15.32 5.33 -6.94
CA ALA A 36 -16.28 6.44 -6.95
C ALA A 36 -16.31 7.22 -5.62
N GLN A 37 -15.92 6.59 -4.50
CA GLN A 37 -15.84 7.24 -3.19
C GLN A 37 -14.52 7.99 -3.00
N TYR A 38 -13.41 7.42 -3.44
CA TYR A 38 -12.07 7.97 -3.25
C TYR A 38 -11.60 8.87 -4.40
N SER A 39 -12.42 9.07 -5.43
CA SER A 39 -12.05 9.87 -6.60
C SER A 39 -13.23 10.59 -7.23
N ASP A 40 -13.04 11.86 -7.59
CA ASP A 40 -14.04 12.75 -8.19
C ASP A 40 -14.27 12.49 -9.70
N ILE A 41 -14.14 11.25 -10.15
CA ILE A 41 -14.30 10.90 -11.57
C ILE A 41 -15.78 10.90 -11.94
N THR A 42 -16.22 11.97 -12.59
CA THR A 42 -17.60 12.11 -13.10
C THR A 42 -17.92 11.16 -14.25
N SER A 43 -16.92 10.78 -15.05
CA SER A 43 -17.14 9.93 -16.22
C SER A 43 -17.20 8.45 -15.87
N LYS A 44 -18.39 7.84 -16.05
CA LYS A 44 -18.62 6.39 -15.88
C LYS A 44 -17.62 5.52 -16.65
N ARG A 45 -17.24 5.90 -17.87
CA ARG A 45 -16.27 5.13 -18.68
C ARG A 45 -14.86 5.18 -18.09
N LEU A 46 -14.44 6.31 -17.55
CA LEU A 46 -13.13 6.45 -16.92
C LEU A 46 -13.09 5.71 -15.59
N ASN A 47 -14.13 5.86 -14.75
CA ASN A 47 -14.27 5.15 -13.50
C ASN A 47 -14.17 3.62 -13.70
N ASN A 48 -14.93 3.07 -14.66
CA ASN A 48 -14.85 1.64 -14.99
C ASN A 48 -13.46 1.19 -15.46
N ARG A 49 -12.74 2.04 -16.21
CA ARG A 49 -11.38 1.74 -16.68
C ARG A 49 -10.36 1.75 -15.54
N VAL A 50 -10.52 2.67 -14.58
CA VAL A 50 -9.69 2.76 -13.37
C VAL A 50 -9.94 1.56 -12.48
N ALA A 51 -11.20 1.28 -12.13
CA ALA A 51 -11.57 0.10 -11.35
C ALA A 51 -11.05 -1.21 -11.99
N GLY A 52 -11.18 -1.36 -13.31
CA GLY A 52 -10.66 -2.51 -14.03
C GLY A 52 -9.12 -2.56 -14.14
N TYR A 53 -8.43 -1.43 -13.99
CA TYR A 53 -6.98 -1.40 -13.87
C TYR A 53 -6.53 -1.88 -12.49
N ILE A 54 -7.19 -1.39 -11.44
CA ILE A 54 -6.92 -1.75 -10.05
C ILE A 54 -7.12 -3.25 -9.79
N THR A 55 -8.21 -3.85 -10.29
CA THR A 55 -8.39 -5.31 -10.19
C THR A 55 -7.26 -6.08 -10.86
N ARG A 56 -6.81 -5.63 -12.04
CA ARG A 56 -5.68 -6.24 -12.75
C ARG A 56 -4.39 -6.14 -11.93
N LEU A 57 -4.15 -5.02 -11.26
CA LEU A 57 -2.98 -4.86 -10.37
C LEU A 57 -3.05 -5.84 -9.21
N LYS A 58 -4.18 -5.90 -8.50
CA LYS A 58 -4.38 -6.79 -7.35
C LYS A 58 -4.28 -8.27 -7.71
N VAL A 59 -4.84 -8.68 -8.84
CA VAL A 59 -4.70 -10.06 -9.35
C VAL A 59 -3.23 -10.37 -9.69
N ASN A 60 -2.52 -9.43 -10.31
CA ASN A 60 -1.09 -9.61 -10.61
C ASN A 60 -0.23 -9.66 -9.35
N GLN A 61 -0.54 -8.85 -8.33
CA GLN A 61 0.13 -8.88 -7.02
C GLN A 61 -0.10 -10.22 -6.33
N LYS A 62 -1.35 -10.70 -6.26
CA LYS A 62 -1.67 -12.01 -5.68
C LYS A 62 -0.91 -13.14 -6.36
N LYS A 63 -0.89 -13.17 -7.69
CA LYS A 63 -0.12 -14.17 -8.46
C LYS A 63 1.38 -14.11 -8.20
N ARG A 64 1.94 -12.90 -8.03
CA ARG A 64 3.36 -12.73 -7.70
C ARG A 64 3.66 -13.20 -6.29
N ALA A 65 2.83 -12.84 -5.32
CA ALA A 65 2.96 -13.29 -3.94
C ALA A 65 2.84 -14.81 -3.83
N GLU A 66 1.93 -15.44 -4.59
CA GLU A 66 1.81 -16.90 -4.66
C GLU A 66 3.05 -17.56 -5.28
N ALA A 67 3.63 -16.97 -6.34
CA ALA A 67 4.85 -17.48 -6.96
C ALA A 67 6.08 -17.34 -6.04
N GLU A 68 6.20 -16.21 -5.36
CA GLU A 68 7.28 -15.95 -4.39
C GLU A 68 7.17 -16.86 -3.16
N ALA A 69 5.94 -17.11 -2.67
CA ALA A 69 5.70 -18.07 -1.59
C ALA A 69 6.03 -19.52 -2.00
N ALA A 70 5.80 -19.89 -3.26
CA ALA A 70 6.18 -21.21 -3.77
C ALA A 70 7.71 -21.36 -3.89
N GLU A 71 8.41 -20.32 -4.33
CA GLU A 71 9.88 -20.31 -4.42
C GLU A 71 10.54 -20.34 -3.03
N ALA A 72 10.01 -19.59 -2.06
CA ALA A 72 10.50 -19.63 -0.68
C ALA A 72 10.34 -21.02 -0.03
N ALA A 73 9.25 -21.73 -0.33
CA ALA A 73 9.03 -23.09 0.16
C ALA A 73 9.98 -24.13 -0.47
N GLU A 74 10.40 -23.94 -1.73
CA GLU A 74 11.43 -24.80 -2.35
C GLU A 74 12.82 -24.54 -1.78
N ILE A 75 13.16 -23.29 -1.47
CA ILE A 75 14.46 -22.95 -0.87
C ILE A 75 14.57 -23.51 0.56
N GLU A 76 13.52 -23.43 1.38
CA GLU A 76 13.51 -24.02 2.73
C GLU A 76 13.72 -25.55 2.72
N GLY A 77 13.26 -26.26 1.69
CA GLY A 77 13.52 -27.69 1.52
C GLY A 77 15.01 -28.01 1.31
N THR A 78 15.74 -27.14 0.63
CA THR A 78 17.15 -27.38 0.24
C THR A 78 18.18 -27.06 1.32
N VAL A 79 17.88 -26.17 2.28
CA VAL A 79 18.83 -25.83 3.36
C VAL A 79 18.95 -26.96 4.38
N SER A 80 17.88 -27.72 4.60
CA SER A 80 17.82 -28.84 5.54
C SER A 80 18.76 -30.02 5.21
N GLU A 81 19.20 -30.18 3.97
CA GLU A 81 20.09 -31.27 3.54
C GLU A 81 21.59 -30.90 3.67
N SER A 82 21.91 -29.63 3.95
CA SER A 82 23.28 -29.14 4.11
C SER A 82 23.75 -28.97 5.56
N GLU A 83 22.84 -29.00 6.54
CA GLU A 83 23.20 -29.08 7.98
C GLU A 83 23.45 -30.53 8.45
N ALA A 84 22.97 -31.55 7.72
CA ALA A 84 23.10 -32.95 8.13
C ALA A 84 24.49 -33.58 7.90
N VAL A 85 25.46 -32.85 7.32
CA VAL A 85 26.83 -33.36 7.09
C VAL A 85 27.87 -32.92 8.13
N ALA A 86 27.46 -32.23 9.20
CA ALA A 86 28.39 -31.73 10.23
C ALA A 86 28.35 -32.48 11.59
N GLU A 87 27.63 -33.61 11.68
CA GLU A 87 27.47 -34.37 12.94
C GLU A 87 27.74 -35.87 12.72
N ALA A 88 29.00 -36.25 12.47
CA ALA A 88 29.57 -37.56 12.87
C ALA A 88 31.05 -37.68 12.43
N GLY A 89 31.99 -37.66 13.39
CA GLY A 89 33.34 -38.17 13.15
C GLY A 89 34.47 -37.63 14.02
N THR A 90 34.39 -37.81 15.34
CA THR A 90 35.57 -37.75 16.23
C THR A 90 36.47 -38.97 15.99
N GLU A 91 37.75 -38.76 15.68
CA GLU A 91 38.90 -39.40 16.37
C GLU A 91 40.23 -38.78 15.91
N ALA A 92 41.01 -38.31 16.89
CA ALA A 92 42.37 -37.80 16.76
C ALA A 92 43.38 -38.95 16.48
N PRO A 93 44.62 -38.65 16.02
CA PRO A 93 45.69 -38.43 17.02
C PRO A 93 46.77 -37.39 16.64
N ALA A 94 47.22 -36.67 17.69
CA ALA A 94 48.56 -36.16 18.03
C ALA A 94 49.62 -35.85 16.93
N ALA A 95 50.13 -34.60 16.91
CA ALA A 95 51.49 -34.24 17.40
C ALA A 95 51.99 -32.85 16.90
N SER A 96 52.58 -32.08 17.84
CA SER A 96 53.57 -30.98 17.70
C SER A 96 53.19 -29.74 16.87
N GLY A 97 53.43 -28.49 17.26
CA GLY A 97 54.13 -27.85 18.37
C GLY A 97 53.74 -26.35 18.31
N GLU A 98 53.60 -25.69 19.45
CA GLU A 98 54.56 -24.71 19.98
C GLU A 98 54.00 -23.27 19.84
N GLY A 99 53.84 -22.56 20.96
CA GLY A 99 53.54 -21.11 20.99
C GLY A 99 52.33 -20.66 21.81
N ALA A 100 52.49 -20.66 23.14
CA ALA A 100 51.67 -19.87 24.09
C ALA A 100 52.17 -18.40 24.13
N PRO A 101 51.61 -17.46 24.92
CA PRO A 101 50.21 -17.27 25.38
C PRO A 101 49.73 -15.78 25.34
N ALA A 102 48.44 -15.61 25.65
CA ALA A 102 47.84 -14.53 26.47
C ALA A 102 47.75 -13.08 25.93
N GLU A 103 46.50 -12.61 25.76
CA GLU A 103 46.07 -11.31 26.30
C GLU A 103 44.52 -11.31 26.47
N VAL A 104 44.02 -11.72 27.64
CA VAL A 104 43.23 -10.95 28.65
C VAL A 104 41.94 -10.27 28.12
N GLU A 105 40.79 -10.84 28.50
CA GLU A 105 39.53 -10.10 28.82
C GLU A 105 39.79 -9.13 30.01
N PRO A 106 39.00 -8.06 30.30
CA PRO A 106 37.53 -8.13 30.39
C PRO A 106 36.74 -6.79 30.26
N ALA A 107 35.45 -6.88 30.62
CA ALA A 107 34.54 -5.83 31.11
C ALA A 107 33.72 -5.08 30.05
N GLU A 108 32.40 -5.27 30.01
CA GLU A 108 31.35 -4.65 30.87
C GLU A 108 30.98 -3.20 30.46
N VAL A 109 29.78 -2.79 30.89
CA VAL A 109 29.15 -1.45 30.81
C VAL A 109 28.36 -1.24 29.49
N ALA A 110 27.04 -1.44 29.46
CA ALA A 110 25.93 -0.71 30.11
C ALA A 110 25.59 0.64 29.46
N GLU A 111 24.31 1.00 29.61
CA GLU A 111 23.70 2.33 29.38
C GLU A 111 23.45 2.76 27.92
N GLU A 112 22.41 3.54 27.59
CA GLU A 112 21.23 4.04 28.32
C GLU A 112 20.23 4.57 27.27
N VAL A 113 18.97 4.50 27.69
CA VAL A 113 17.78 5.24 27.29
C VAL A 113 18.05 6.70 26.87
N THR A 114 17.42 7.18 25.80
CA THR A 114 16.77 8.51 25.85
C THR A 114 15.53 8.55 24.96
N GLU A 115 14.41 8.64 25.66
CA GLU A 115 13.07 9.05 25.27
C GLU A 115 13.04 10.57 24.98
N GLU A 116 12.53 10.99 23.82
CA GLU A 116 11.88 12.29 23.59
C GLU A 116 10.80 12.05 22.52
N GLY A 117 9.50 12.29 22.71
CA GLY A 117 8.84 13.24 23.61
C GLY A 117 8.56 14.56 22.88
N SER A 118 7.62 14.57 21.93
CA SER A 118 7.03 15.81 21.40
C SER A 118 5.65 15.48 20.80
N ALA A 119 4.58 15.53 21.60
CA ALA A 119 3.75 16.71 21.82
C ALA A 119 2.90 17.10 20.58
N GLU A 120 1.66 16.59 20.55
CA GLU A 120 0.47 17.35 20.08
C GLU A 120 0.02 18.33 21.19
N PRO A 121 -0.98 19.23 21.02
CA PRO A 121 -1.61 19.81 19.82
C PRO A 121 -1.70 21.36 19.88
N GLU A 122 -1.87 22.05 18.75
CA GLU A 122 -2.42 23.42 18.76
C GLU A 122 -3.66 23.53 17.87
N ALA A 123 -4.71 24.05 18.50
CA ALA A 123 -5.98 24.41 17.91
C ALA A 123 -5.90 25.81 17.32
N GLU A 124 -6.42 26.01 16.11
CA GLU A 124 -6.99 27.30 15.73
C GLU A 124 -8.38 27.10 15.12
N SER A 125 -9.35 27.52 15.92
CA SER A 125 -10.66 27.96 15.51
C SER A 125 -10.55 29.22 14.65
N GLN A 126 -11.19 29.25 13.48
CA GLN A 126 -11.73 30.48 12.92
C GLN A 126 -13.00 30.17 12.12
N SER A 127 -14.10 30.53 12.74
CA SER A 127 -15.40 30.80 12.15
C SER A 127 -15.33 32.09 11.33
N GLU A 128 -15.71 32.03 10.06
CA GLU A 128 -16.24 33.20 9.35
C GLU A 128 -17.52 32.77 8.64
N ASP A 129 -18.64 33.10 9.29
CA ASP A 129 -19.88 33.51 8.64
C ASP A 129 -19.54 34.55 7.57
N ASP A 130 -19.75 34.24 6.29
CA ASP A 130 -20.08 35.28 5.32
C ASP A 130 -21.22 34.78 4.44
N ALA A 131 -22.38 35.37 4.72
CA ALA A 131 -23.61 35.16 4.01
C ALA A 131 -23.56 35.92 2.68
N GLU A 132 -23.33 35.20 1.57
CA GLU A 132 -23.62 35.75 0.25
C GLU A 132 -24.84 35.05 -0.35
N ALA A 133 -26.01 35.55 0.06
CA ALA A 133 -27.27 35.29 -0.62
C ALA A 133 -27.22 35.92 -2.02
N PRO A 134 -27.42 35.17 -3.12
CA PRO A 134 -27.61 35.78 -4.42
C PRO A 134 -28.95 36.55 -4.44
N PRO A 135 -29.01 37.73 -5.10
CA PRO A 135 -30.20 38.58 -5.11
C PRO A 135 -31.40 37.91 -5.81
N PRO A 136 -32.64 38.30 -5.46
CA PRO A 136 -33.84 37.78 -6.09
C PRO A 136 -33.95 38.30 -7.53
N GLU A 137 -33.94 37.39 -8.51
CA GLU A 137 -34.33 37.74 -9.88
C GLU A 137 -35.84 37.97 -9.93
N ALA A 138 -36.21 39.24 -9.93
CA ALA A 138 -37.54 39.69 -10.28
C ALA A 138 -37.76 39.62 -11.80
N SER A 139 -38.94 39.10 -12.17
CA SER A 139 -39.79 39.62 -13.24
C SER A 139 -39.31 39.52 -14.69
N THR A 140 -39.83 38.50 -15.40
CA THR A 140 -40.66 38.62 -16.63
C THR A 140 -41.37 37.26 -16.76
N GLY A 141 -42.69 37.08 -16.64
CA GLY A 141 -43.75 37.75 -17.36
C GLY A 141 -43.76 37.26 -18.81
N THR A 142 -44.59 36.27 -19.17
CA THR A 142 -45.40 36.17 -20.42
C THR A 142 -46.11 34.80 -20.51
N VAL A 143 -47.45 34.86 -20.35
CA VAL A 143 -48.52 34.17 -21.11
C VAL A 143 -48.23 32.78 -21.71
N GLU A 144 -48.98 31.75 -21.30
CA GLU A 144 -49.72 30.97 -22.30
C GLU A 144 -51.02 30.38 -21.74
N GLU A 145 -52.05 30.52 -22.56
CA GLU A 145 -53.45 30.33 -22.28
C GLU A 145 -53.86 28.86 -22.21
N LYS A 146 -54.69 28.56 -21.21
CA LYS A 146 -55.98 27.86 -21.36
C LYS A 146 -56.18 27.01 -22.63
N LYS A 147 -56.25 25.70 -22.44
CA LYS A 147 -57.25 24.88 -23.13
C LYS A 147 -57.78 23.76 -22.21
N PRO A 148 -59.09 23.67 -21.96
CA PRO A 148 -59.70 22.59 -21.18
C PRO A 148 -60.27 21.46 -22.06
N GLU A 149 -60.50 20.33 -21.37
CA GLU A 149 -61.25 19.08 -21.65
C GLU A 149 -60.84 18.21 -22.85
#